data_AF-A0A849K8G9-F1
#
_entry.id   AF-A0A849K8G9-F1
#
_cell.length_a   1.000
_cell.length_b   1.000
_cell.length_c   1.000
_cell.angle_alpha   90.00
_cell.angle_beta   90.00
_cell.angle_gamma   90.00
#
_symmetry.space_group_name_H-M   'P 1'
#
loop_
_entity.id
_entity.type
_entity.pdbx_description
1 polymer ?
#
loop_
_entity_poly.entity_id
_entity_poly.type
_entity_poly.pdbx_seq_one_letter_code
_entity_poly.pdbx_strand_id
1 'polypeptide(L)'
;MPPQIRTFYPDGFVDETYLVAERSHKERAHLEWEAELAPADFRKLLARGEFRAICDAAVRIEARSNLLFSFERMALRDAVKTPAGARLFATELYAFLYGPGSLQRRFSDWVEALADLPQRQSKVLTWPVATVFGFIARPDRHMFCKPRATRKAAHDYGYALTYSPVPSWPQYQDLLTFSAVLRRDLDRKPGFKARDMIDLQSFMWVQGAAEYQP
;
A
#
# COMPACT_ATOMS: atom_id res chain seq x y z
N MET A 1 20.54 15.81 1.26
CA MET A 1 19.26 16.51 1.50
C MET A 1 18.85 16.35 2.97
N PRO A 2 18.87 17.43 3.78
CA PRO A 2 18.13 17.42 5.04
C PRO A 2 16.65 17.30 4.66
N PRO A 3 15.96 16.25 5.12
CA PRO A 3 14.67 15.94 4.56
C PRO A 3 13.65 16.99 5.03
N GLN A 4 12.89 17.57 4.10
CA GLN A 4 11.77 18.51 4.34
C GLN A 4 10.86 18.09 5.50
N ILE A 5 10.74 16.77 5.73
CA ILE A 5 10.09 16.17 6.89
C ILE A 5 10.56 16.73 8.25
N ARG A 6 11.83 17.13 8.43
CA ARG A 6 12.32 17.70 9.71
C ARG A 6 11.72 19.07 10.03
N THR A 7 11.27 19.81 9.01
CA THR A 7 10.59 21.09 9.21
C THR A 7 9.23 20.88 9.88
N PHE A 8 8.58 19.75 9.62
CA PHE A 8 7.29 19.39 10.19
C PHE A 8 7.41 18.48 11.42
N TYR A 9 8.46 17.65 11.46
CA TYR A 9 8.70 16.63 12.49
C TYR A 9 10.19 16.63 12.89
N PRO A 10 10.60 17.53 13.80
CA PRO A 10 12.00 17.69 14.21
C PRO A 10 12.68 16.39 14.61
N ASP A 11 11.95 15.49 15.30
CA ASP A 11 12.48 14.21 15.81
C ASP A 11 12.32 13.04 14.82
N GLY A 12 11.84 13.31 13.61
CA GLY A 12 11.69 12.31 12.55
C GLY A 12 10.59 11.29 12.86
N PHE A 13 10.91 9.99 12.77
CA PHE A 13 9.94 8.90 12.92
C PHE A 13 9.50 8.62 14.36
N VAL A 14 10.17 9.22 15.34
CA VAL A 14 9.80 9.14 16.76
C VAL A 14 9.07 10.39 17.25
N ASP A 15 8.92 11.40 16.40
CA ASP A 15 8.19 12.63 16.71
C ASP A 15 6.71 12.32 17.01
N GLU A 16 6.19 12.81 18.13
CA GLU A 16 4.81 12.52 18.55
C GLU A 16 3.78 12.98 17.52
N THR A 17 4.04 14.12 16.86
CA THR A 17 3.15 14.66 15.82
C THR A 17 3.20 13.78 14.59
N TYR A 18 4.38 13.28 14.20
CA TYR A 18 4.53 12.31 13.11
C TYR A 18 3.76 11.01 13.40
N LEU A 19 3.89 10.48 14.62
CA LEU A 19 3.23 9.24 15.02
C LEU A 19 1.72 9.37 14.90
N VAL A 20 1.14 10.48 15.34
CA VAL A 20 -0.30 10.74 15.26
C VAL A 20 -0.74 11.01 13.82
N ALA A 21 -0.07 11.92 13.12
CA ALA A 21 -0.50 12.42 11.82
C ALA A 21 -0.31 11.38 10.71
N GLU A 22 0.82 10.68 10.69
CA GLU A 22 1.24 9.89 9.53
C GLU A 22 1.28 8.39 9.78
N ARG A 23 1.53 7.93 11.01
CA ARG A 23 1.72 6.49 11.28
C ARG A 23 0.50 5.79 11.88
N SER A 24 -0.10 6.36 12.93
CA SER A 24 -1.02 5.64 13.83
C SER A 24 -2.21 5.00 13.11
N HIS A 25 -2.75 5.64 12.09
CA HIS A 25 -3.90 5.12 11.34
C HIS A 25 -3.50 3.98 10.37
N LYS A 26 -2.28 4.01 9.81
CA LYS A 26 -1.74 2.94 8.94
C LYS A 26 -1.37 1.72 9.78
N GLU A 27 -0.74 1.94 10.94
CA GLU A 27 -0.40 0.87 11.88
C GLU A 27 -1.64 0.20 12.46
N ARG A 28 -2.69 0.97 12.81
CA ARG A 28 -3.98 0.41 13.25
C ARG A 28 -4.62 -0.46 12.17
N ALA A 29 -4.59 -0.04 10.91
CA ALA A 29 -5.10 -0.86 9.81
C ALA A 29 -4.31 -2.18 9.67
N HIS A 30 -2.99 -2.15 9.84
CA HIS A 30 -2.17 -3.36 9.88
C HIS A 30 -2.53 -4.27 11.06
N LEU A 31 -2.72 -3.73 12.27
CA LEU A 31 -3.11 -4.51 13.44
C LEU A 31 -4.51 -5.12 13.30
N GLU A 32 -5.48 -4.40 12.72
CA GLU A 32 -6.80 -4.94 12.38
C GLU A 32 -6.67 -6.05 11.32
N TRP A 33 -5.78 -5.88 10.34
CA TRP A 33 -5.49 -6.92 9.35
C TRP A 33 -4.94 -8.19 9.99
N GLU A 34 -3.96 -8.09 10.88
CA GLU A 34 -3.42 -9.24 11.60
C GLU A 34 -4.47 -9.92 12.50
N ALA A 35 -5.40 -9.15 13.08
CA ALA A 35 -6.45 -9.71 13.93
C ALA A 35 -7.52 -10.49 13.15
N GLU A 36 -7.84 -10.08 11.91
CA GLU A 36 -9.00 -10.61 11.17
C GLU A 36 -8.64 -11.39 9.90
N LEU A 37 -7.51 -11.04 9.28
CA LEU A 37 -7.06 -11.51 7.96
C LEU A 37 -5.58 -11.93 7.96
N ALA A 38 -5.06 -12.33 9.13
CA ALA A 38 -3.78 -13.01 9.23
C ALA A 38 -3.74 -14.26 8.31
N PRO A 39 -2.55 -14.71 7.88
CA PRO A 39 -2.40 -15.74 6.85
C PRO A 39 -3.18 -17.04 7.13
N ALA A 40 -3.29 -17.43 8.41
CA ALA A 40 -4.00 -18.64 8.82
C ALA A 40 -5.52 -18.47 8.73
N ASP A 41 -6.05 -17.35 9.23
CA ASP A 41 -7.49 -17.11 9.26
C ASP A 41 -8.05 -16.76 7.89
N PHE A 42 -7.31 -15.98 7.10
CA PHE A 42 -7.63 -15.77 5.68
C PHE A 42 -7.71 -17.12 4.94
N ARG A 43 -6.74 -18.04 5.14
CA ARG A 43 -6.78 -19.37 4.52
C ARG A 43 -8.01 -20.18 4.93
N LYS A 44 -8.40 -20.13 6.22
CA LYS A 44 -9.61 -20.82 6.72
C LYS A 44 -10.87 -20.27 6.05
N LEU A 45 -10.98 -18.94 5.91
CA LEU A 45 -12.12 -18.30 5.24
C LEU A 45 -12.19 -18.71 3.76
N LEU A 46 -11.06 -18.74 3.05
CA LEU A 46 -10.99 -19.22 1.67
C LEU A 46 -11.45 -20.67 1.54
N ALA A 47 -10.97 -21.56 2.41
CA ALA A 47 -11.35 -22.97 2.40
C ALA A 47 -12.85 -23.19 2.63
N ARG A 48 -13.52 -22.28 3.35
CA ARG A 48 -14.96 -22.30 3.61
C ARG A 48 -15.78 -21.59 2.52
N GLY A 49 -15.13 -20.96 1.54
CA GLY A 49 -15.82 -20.17 0.52
C GLY A 49 -16.36 -18.83 1.02
N GLU A 50 -15.86 -18.34 2.15
CA GLU A 50 -16.30 -17.08 2.81
C GLU A 50 -15.70 -15.84 2.13
N PHE A 51 -15.75 -15.80 0.80
CA PHE A 51 -15.13 -14.74 -0.01
C PHE A 51 -15.69 -13.36 0.32
N ARG A 52 -17.00 -13.29 0.57
CA ARG A 52 -17.66 -12.03 0.93
C ARG A 52 -17.14 -11.46 2.24
N ALA A 53 -16.96 -12.31 3.26
CA ALA A 53 -16.43 -11.89 4.55
C ALA A 53 -15.00 -11.35 4.43
N ILE A 54 -14.16 -12.00 3.61
CA ILE A 54 -12.80 -11.52 3.30
C ILE A 54 -12.84 -10.13 2.65
N CYS A 55 -13.65 -9.95 1.61
CA CYS A 55 -13.78 -8.67 0.93
C CYS A 55 -14.30 -7.56 1.85
N ASP A 56 -15.32 -7.85 2.66
CA ASP A 56 -15.91 -6.88 3.58
C ASP A 56 -14.92 -6.46 4.68
N ALA A 57 -14.14 -7.41 5.21
CA ALA A 57 -13.07 -7.11 6.15
C ALA A 57 -11.96 -6.26 5.51
N ALA A 58 -11.45 -6.67 4.33
CA ALA A 58 -10.37 -5.95 3.65
C ALA A 58 -10.78 -4.51 3.29
N VAL A 59 -11.98 -4.31 2.71
CA VAL A 59 -12.49 -2.98 2.35
C VAL A 59 -12.74 -2.12 3.59
N ARG A 60 -13.26 -2.70 4.68
CA ARG A 60 -13.46 -1.95 5.93
C ARG A 60 -12.14 -1.51 6.55
N ILE A 61 -11.14 -2.39 6.60
CA ILE A 61 -9.81 -2.08 7.14
C ILE A 61 -9.13 -1.00 6.30
N GLU A 62 -9.16 -1.12 4.97
CA GLU A 62 -8.67 -0.06 4.07
C GLU A 62 -9.38 1.26 4.35
N ALA A 63 -10.71 1.25 4.50
CA ALA A 63 -11.48 2.48 4.64
C ALA A 63 -11.08 3.31 5.87
N ARG A 64 -10.58 2.66 6.93
CA ARG A 64 -10.08 3.31 8.15
C ARG A 64 -8.65 3.82 8.04
N SER A 65 -7.90 3.38 7.03
CA SER A 65 -6.50 3.77 6.79
C SER A 65 -6.36 5.13 6.07
N ASN A 66 -7.45 5.70 5.52
CA ASN A 66 -7.41 6.93 4.72
C ASN A 66 -6.43 6.92 3.54
N LEU A 67 -6.04 5.74 3.05
CA LEU A 67 -5.06 5.60 1.95
C LEU A 67 -5.69 5.76 0.57
N LEU A 68 -6.82 5.11 0.27
CA LEU A 68 -7.48 5.26 -1.03
C LEU A 68 -8.32 6.54 -1.13
N PHE A 69 -8.40 7.09 -2.34
CA PHE A 69 -9.37 8.14 -2.63
C PHE A 69 -10.81 7.57 -2.67
N SER A 70 -11.80 8.44 -2.47
CA SER A 70 -13.22 8.05 -2.42
C SER A 70 -13.68 7.28 -3.67
N PHE A 71 -13.27 7.71 -4.86
CA PHE A 71 -13.63 7.04 -6.12
C PHE A 71 -13.00 5.65 -6.25
N GLU A 72 -11.75 5.46 -5.80
CA GLU A 72 -11.07 4.16 -5.81
C GLU A 72 -11.76 3.19 -4.85
N ARG A 73 -12.11 3.66 -3.66
CA ARG A 73 -12.85 2.89 -2.67
C ARG A 73 -14.23 2.49 -3.17
N MET A 74 -14.94 3.41 -3.84
CA MET A 74 -16.25 3.12 -4.43
C MET A 74 -16.15 2.07 -5.54
N ALA A 75 -15.20 2.22 -6.47
CA ALA A 75 -14.94 1.24 -7.53
C ALA A 75 -14.63 -0.14 -6.95
N LEU A 76 -13.72 -0.22 -5.97
CA LEU A 76 -13.37 -1.48 -5.35
C LEU A 76 -14.57 -2.13 -4.64
N ARG A 77 -15.31 -1.36 -3.84
CA ARG A 77 -16.50 -1.85 -3.14
C ARG A 77 -17.54 -2.40 -4.12
N ASP A 78 -17.74 -1.73 -5.25
CA ASP A 78 -18.69 -2.17 -6.27
C ASP A 78 -18.22 -3.42 -7.02
N ALA A 79 -16.93 -3.53 -7.29
CA ALA A 79 -16.34 -4.69 -7.95
C ALA A 79 -16.50 -5.98 -7.15
N VAL A 80 -16.36 -5.91 -5.81
CA VAL A 80 -16.48 -7.07 -4.92
C VAL A 80 -17.92 -7.36 -4.44
N LYS A 81 -18.93 -6.67 -4.99
CA LYS A 81 -20.35 -6.95 -4.67
C LYS A 81 -20.85 -8.26 -5.24
N THR A 82 -20.36 -8.66 -6.41
CA THR A 82 -20.82 -9.89 -7.05
C THR A 82 -20.11 -11.10 -6.43
N PRO A 83 -20.75 -12.28 -6.36
CA PRO A 83 -20.08 -13.49 -5.87
C PRO A 83 -18.81 -13.83 -6.64
N ALA A 84 -18.81 -13.63 -7.97
CA ALA A 84 -17.64 -13.86 -8.82
C ALA A 84 -16.50 -12.86 -8.51
N GLY A 85 -16.81 -11.57 -8.39
CA GLY A 85 -15.82 -10.54 -8.06
C GLY A 85 -15.24 -10.72 -6.66
N ALA A 86 -16.07 -11.07 -5.68
CA ALA A 86 -15.61 -11.37 -4.33
C ALA A 86 -14.66 -12.58 -4.30
N ARG A 87 -15.02 -13.66 -5.01
CA ARG A 87 -14.18 -14.85 -5.12
C ARG A 87 -12.83 -14.55 -5.78
N LEU A 88 -12.84 -13.84 -6.91
CA LEU A 88 -11.62 -13.45 -7.62
C LEU A 88 -10.71 -12.61 -6.73
N PHE A 89 -11.25 -11.52 -6.16
CA PHE A 89 -10.51 -10.63 -5.28
C PHE A 89 -9.90 -11.38 -4.09
N ALA A 90 -10.70 -12.15 -3.35
CA ALA A 90 -10.25 -12.85 -2.15
C ALA A 90 -9.16 -13.89 -2.46
N THR A 91 -9.31 -14.63 -3.54
CA THR A 91 -8.35 -15.69 -3.93
C THR A 91 -7.02 -15.09 -4.37
N GLU A 92 -7.07 -14.12 -5.27
CA GLU A 92 -5.87 -13.51 -5.85
C GLU A 92 -5.15 -12.60 -4.87
N LEU A 93 -5.88 -11.94 -3.96
CA LEU A 93 -5.27 -11.18 -2.88
C LEU A 93 -4.49 -12.10 -1.91
N TYR A 94 -5.03 -13.26 -1.57
CA TYR A 94 -4.31 -14.23 -0.75
C TYR A 94 -3.06 -14.75 -1.47
N ALA A 95 -3.18 -15.09 -2.75
CA ALA A 95 -2.07 -15.54 -3.58
C ALA A 95 -0.97 -14.49 -3.64
N PHE A 96 -1.33 -13.21 -3.80
CA PHE A 96 -0.39 -12.09 -3.78
C PHE A 96 0.41 -12.01 -2.46
N LEU A 97 -0.32 -12.00 -1.34
CA LEU A 97 0.27 -11.76 -0.02
C LEU A 97 1.07 -12.97 0.49
N TYR A 98 0.50 -14.17 0.34
CA TYR A 98 0.93 -15.38 1.05
C TYR A 98 1.15 -16.59 0.14
N GLY A 99 0.82 -16.47 -1.14
CA GLY A 99 1.01 -17.55 -2.11
C GLY A 99 2.50 -17.88 -2.33
N PRO A 100 2.79 -19.10 -2.82
CA PRO A 100 4.14 -19.51 -3.18
C PRO A 100 4.62 -18.81 -4.47
N GLY A 101 5.92 -18.89 -4.74
CA GLY A 101 6.53 -18.37 -5.97
C GLY A 101 7.13 -16.98 -5.82
N SER A 102 7.63 -16.44 -6.94
CA SER A 102 8.28 -15.14 -6.96
C SER A 102 7.27 -14.01 -6.72
N LEU A 103 7.74 -12.91 -6.11
CA LEU A 103 6.90 -11.73 -5.95
C LEU A 103 6.46 -11.15 -7.30
N GLN A 104 7.30 -11.27 -8.33
CA GLN A 104 6.96 -10.89 -9.70
C GLN A 104 5.67 -11.56 -10.17
N ARG A 105 5.64 -12.89 -10.14
CA ARG A 105 4.48 -13.65 -10.60
C ARG A 105 3.23 -13.27 -9.79
N ARG A 106 3.36 -13.31 -8.47
CA ARG A 106 2.25 -13.01 -7.55
C ARG A 106 1.67 -11.60 -7.73
N PHE A 107 2.52 -10.60 -7.99
CA PHE A 107 2.05 -9.23 -8.27
C PHE A 107 1.46 -9.08 -9.66
N SER A 108 2.03 -9.74 -10.68
CA SER A 108 1.44 -9.76 -12.03
C SER A 108 0.06 -10.39 -12.04
N ASP A 109 -0.09 -11.59 -11.44
CA ASP A 109 -1.36 -12.31 -11.34
C ASP A 109 -2.41 -11.44 -10.60
N TRP A 110 -1.98 -10.73 -9.54
CA TRP A 110 -2.83 -9.77 -8.83
C TRP A 110 -3.29 -8.58 -9.68
N VAL A 111 -2.39 -8.02 -10.48
CA VAL A 111 -2.71 -6.91 -11.39
C VAL A 111 -3.71 -7.36 -12.46
N GLU A 112 -3.55 -8.57 -13.00
CA GLU A 112 -4.50 -9.17 -13.95
C GLU A 112 -5.88 -9.37 -13.29
N ALA A 113 -5.91 -9.92 -12.07
CA ALA A 113 -7.14 -10.09 -11.32
C ALA A 113 -7.88 -8.76 -11.07
N LEU A 114 -7.17 -7.69 -10.74
CA LEU A 114 -7.75 -6.36 -10.59
C LEU A 114 -8.28 -5.78 -11.90
N ALA A 115 -7.68 -6.15 -13.04
CA ALA A 115 -8.17 -5.76 -14.36
C ALA A 115 -9.50 -6.46 -14.71
N ASP A 116 -9.62 -7.74 -14.34
CA ASP A 116 -10.78 -8.60 -14.61
C ASP A 116 -11.98 -8.34 -13.69
N LEU A 117 -11.77 -7.62 -12.58
CA LEU A 117 -12.84 -7.22 -11.68
C LEU A 117 -13.88 -6.32 -12.38
N PRO A 118 -15.17 -6.39 -12.01
CA PRO A 118 -16.20 -5.55 -12.62
C PRO A 118 -15.91 -4.04 -12.49
N GLN A 119 -15.75 -3.34 -13.63
CA GLN A 119 -15.47 -1.89 -13.66
C GLN A 119 -16.68 -1.12 -14.21
N ARG A 120 -17.59 -0.69 -13.32
CA ARG A 120 -18.83 -0.01 -13.75
C ARG A 120 -18.64 1.46 -14.09
N GLN A 121 -18.17 2.25 -13.14
CA GLN A 121 -18.09 3.71 -13.25
C GLN A 121 -16.66 4.25 -13.18
N SER A 122 -15.79 3.56 -12.45
CA SER A 122 -14.40 3.96 -12.22
C SER A 122 -13.50 2.74 -12.29
N LYS A 123 -12.25 2.97 -12.70
CA LYS A 123 -11.26 1.90 -12.82
C LYS A 123 -10.89 1.37 -11.44
N VAL A 124 -10.93 0.05 -11.29
CA VAL A 124 -10.42 -0.64 -10.09
C VAL A 124 -8.90 -0.75 -10.18
N LEU A 125 -8.37 -1.02 -11.38
CA LEU A 125 -6.94 -1.11 -11.61
C LEU A 125 -6.28 0.28 -11.57
N THR A 126 -5.84 0.67 -10.38
CA THR A 126 -5.00 1.84 -10.12
C THR A 126 -3.81 1.45 -9.25
N TRP A 127 -2.75 2.26 -9.28
CA TRP A 127 -1.58 2.07 -8.42
C TRP A 127 -1.93 2.00 -6.92
N PRO A 128 -2.78 2.90 -6.38
CA PRO A 128 -3.21 2.78 -5.00
C PRO A 128 -3.91 1.45 -4.70
N VAL A 129 -4.90 1.03 -5.50
CA VAL A 129 -5.61 -0.24 -5.26
C VAL A 129 -4.67 -1.44 -5.36
N ALA A 130 -3.77 -1.45 -6.36
CA ALA A 130 -2.81 -2.53 -6.57
C ALA A 130 -1.83 -2.71 -5.40
N THR A 131 -1.56 -1.65 -4.62
CA THR A 131 -0.50 -1.65 -3.61
C THR A 131 -1.00 -1.49 -2.16
N VAL A 132 -2.24 -1.04 -1.94
CA VAL A 132 -2.76 -0.75 -0.59
C VAL A 132 -2.86 -1.99 0.29
N PHE A 133 -3.37 -3.10 -0.23
CA PHE A 133 -3.57 -4.31 0.59
C PHE A 133 -2.24 -4.98 0.93
N GLY A 134 -1.29 -4.99 0.00
CA GLY A 134 0.09 -5.39 0.28
C GLY A 134 0.66 -4.60 1.44
N PHE A 135 0.57 -3.27 1.35
CA PHE A 135 1.09 -2.34 2.35
C PHE A 135 0.44 -2.49 3.72
N ILE A 136 -0.89 -2.67 3.78
CA ILE A 136 -1.61 -2.88 5.04
C ILE A 136 -1.28 -4.25 5.65
N ALA A 137 -1.32 -5.31 4.85
CA ALA A 137 -1.14 -6.67 5.35
C ALA A 137 0.33 -6.94 5.74
N ARG A 138 1.28 -6.40 4.96
CA ARG A 138 2.70 -6.72 5.06
C ARG A 138 3.55 -5.45 4.87
N PRO A 139 3.47 -4.49 5.80
CA PRO A 139 4.32 -3.29 5.76
C PRO A 139 5.80 -3.64 5.92
N ASP A 140 6.15 -4.86 6.34
CA ASP A 140 7.52 -5.38 6.30
C ASP A 140 8.06 -5.61 4.88
N ARG A 141 7.18 -5.73 3.87
CA ARG A 141 7.55 -6.11 2.48
C ARG A 141 7.04 -5.18 1.40
N HIS A 142 5.82 -4.69 1.53
CA HIS A 142 5.13 -4.03 0.44
C HIS A 142 5.05 -2.53 0.65
N MET A 143 5.37 -1.79 -0.42
CA MET A 143 5.25 -0.35 -0.48
C MET A 143 3.90 0.06 -1.08
N PHE A 144 3.30 1.13 -0.56
CA PHE A 144 2.11 1.76 -1.14
C PHE A 144 2.50 2.90 -2.09
N CYS A 145 1.88 2.92 -3.28
CA CYS A 145 2.17 3.89 -4.33
C CYS A 145 1.05 4.93 -4.46
N LYS A 146 1.39 6.20 -4.18
CA LYS A 146 0.59 7.38 -4.56
C LYS A 146 1.32 8.07 -5.71
N PRO A 147 0.98 7.81 -6.99
CA PRO A 147 1.80 8.16 -8.14
C PRO A 147 2.37 9.57 -8.15
N ARG A 148 1.55 10.59 -7.84
CA ARG A 148 1.99 12.00 -7.83
C ARG A 148 3.04 12.27 -6.75
N ALA A 149 2.74 11.92 -5.50
CA ALA A 149 3.64 12.14 -4.37
C ALA A 149 4.92 11.30 -4.49
N THR A 150 4.79 10.01 -4.83
CA THR A 150 5.93 9.10 -4.98
C THR A 150 6.89 9.58 -6.07
N ARG A 151 6.38 10.05 -7.23
CA ARG A 151 7.22 10.60 -8.30
C ARG A 151 7.93 11.88 -7.89
N LYS A 152 7.23 12.81 -7.23
CA LYS A 152 7.83 14.05 -6.75
C LYS A 152 8.93 13.75 -5.72
N ALA A 153 8.66 12.87 -4.76
CA ALA A 153 9.63 12.46 -3.77
C ALA A 153 10.87 11.80 -4.41
N ALA A 154 10.69 10.94 -5.43
CA ALA A 154 11.80 10.34 -6.15
C ALA A 154 12.63 11.38 -6.91
N HIS A 155 11.96 12.31 -7.62
CA HIS A 155 12.62 13.42 -8.31
C HIS A 155 13.46 14.27 -7.35
N ASP A 156 12.87 14.69 -6.23
CA ASP A 156 13.56 15.54 -5.24
C ASP A 156 14.67 14.77 -4.51
N TYR A 157 14.56 13.45 -4.42
CA TYR A 157 15.65 12.58 -3.95
C TYR A 157 16.79 12.41 -4.97
N GLY A 158 16.54 12.70 -6.25
CA GLY A 158 17.47 12.40 -7.35
C GLY A 158 17.43 10.94 -7.80
N TYR A 159 16.34 10.21 -7.53
CA TYR A 159 16.12 8.85 -8.02
C TYR A 159 15.28 8.87 -9.30
N ALA A 160 15.80 8.26 -10.37
CA ALA A 160 15.12 8.17 -11.66
C ALA A 160 14.04 7.07 -11.68
N LEU A 161 12.94 7.31 -10.96
CA LEU A 161 11.84 6.35 -10.86
C LEU A 161 11.10 6.21 -12.19
N THR A 162 11.03 4.99 -12.70
CA THR A 162 10.28 4.66 -13.92
C THR A 162 8.79 4.70 -13.63
N TYR A 163 8.01 5.41 -14.45
CA TYR A 163 6.56 5.53 -14.26
C TYR A 163 5.77 5.08 -15.49
N SER A 164 4.79 4.22 -15.23
CA SER A 164 3.69 3.87 -16.14
C SER A 164 2.37 4.12 -15.42
N PRO A 165 1.32 4.64 -16.08
CA PRO A 165 0.01 4.82 -15.45
C PRO A 165 -0.69 3.49 -15.11
N VAL A 166 -0.37 2.42 -15.83
CA VAL A 166 -0.90 1.07 -15.56
C VAL A 166 0.06 0.34 -14.62
N PRO A 167 -0.41 -0.20 -13.49
CA PRO A 167 0.42 -1.01 -12.59
C PRO A 167 1.08 -2.17 -13.32
N SER A 168 2.37 -2.39 -13.06
CA SER A 168 3.08 -3.56 -13.58
C SER A 168 4.29 -3.90 -12.70
N TRP A 169 4.79 -5.14 -12.83
CA TRP A 169 5.90 -5.61 -12.02
C TRP A 169 7.18 -4.74 -12.14
N PRO A 170 7.69 -4.41 -13.35
CA PRO A 170 8.91 -3.59 -13.46
C PRO A 170 8.85 -2.28 -12.67
N GLN A 171 7.73 -1.55 -12.73
CA GLN A 171 7.59 -0.31 -11.96
C GLN A 171 7.41 -0.56 -10.46
N TYR A 172 6.73 -1.64 -10.06
CA TYR A 172 6.61 -1.97 -8.65
C TYR A 172 7.95 -2.39 -8.05
N GLN A 173 8.75 -3.17 -8.79
CA GLN A 173 10.11 -3.54 -8.42
C GLN A 173 11.01 -2.32 -8.28
N ASP A 174 10.93 -1.36 -9.21
CA ASP A 174 11.67 -0.10 -9.14
C ASP A 174 11.28 0.72 -7.90
N LEU A 175 9.98 0.77 -7.56
CA LEU A 175 9.50 1.40 -6.33
C LEU A 175 10.03 0.71 -5.05
N LEU A 176 10.05 -0.63 -5.01
CA LEU A 176 10.63 -1.37 -3.88
C LEU A 176 12.14 -1.12 -3.77
N THR A 177 12.84 -1.02 -4.91
CA THR A 177 14.27 -0.72 -4.98
C THR A 177 14.55 0.69 -4.46
N PHE A 178 13.77 1.68 -4.90
CA PHE A 178 13.83 3.04 -4.36
C PHE A 178 13.60 3.07 -2.85
N SER A 179 12.61 2.32 -2.36
CA SER A 179 12.31 2.23 -0.93
C SER A 179 13.48 1.63 -0.13
N ALA A 180 14.18 0.62 -0.67
CA ALA A 180 15.36 0.04 -0.04
C ALA A 180 16.56 1.01 -0.01
N VAL A 181 16.79 1.76 -1.09
CA VAL A 181 17.81 2.82 -1.13
C VAL A 181 17.50 3.89 -0.07
N LEU A 182 16.25 4.34 -0.04
CA LEU A 182 15.79 5.35 0.92
C LEU A 182 15.99 4.88 2.36
N ARG A 183 15.60 3.63 2.69
CA ARG A 183 15.82 3.03 4.01
C ARG A 183 17.29 3.08 4.42
N ARG A 184 18.18 2.57 3.56
CA ARG A 184 19.63 2.52 3.83
C ARG A 184 20.20 3.90 4.18
N ASP A 185 19.73 4.92 3.49
CA ASP A 185 20.25 6.28 3.64
C ASP A 185 19.58 7.02 4.83
N LEU A 186 18.33 6.69 5.17
CA LEU A 186 17.61 7.22 6.33
C LEU A 186 18.06 6.60 7.65
N ASP A 187 18.33 5.29 7.70
CA ASP A 187 18.72 4.58 8.91
C ASP A 187 20.05 5.08 9.52
N ARG A 188 20.85 5.81 8.73
CA ARG A 188 22.09 6.47 9.17
C ARG A 188 21.85 7.81 9.87
N LYS A 189 20.62 8.34 9.84
CA LYS A 189 20.27 9.65 10.38
C LYS A 189 19.56 9.48 11.73
N PRO A 190 19.97 10.22 12.78
CA PRO A 190 19.27 10.20 14.06
C PRO A 190 17.78 10.54 13.90
N GLY A 191 16.90 9.74 14.53
CA GLY A 191 15.45 9.89 14.42
C GLY A 191 14.81 9.30 13.15
N PHE A 192 15.57 8.78 12.19
CA PHE A 192 15.03 8.25 10.91
C PHE A 192 15.27 6.77 10.68
N LYS A 193 15.49 5.99 11.74
CA LYS A 193 15.53 4.54 11.62
C LYS A 193 14.12 4.03 11.31
N ALA A 194 13.88 3.62 10.07
CA ALA A 194 12.56 3.21 9.63
C ALA A 194 12.22 1.84 10.22
N ARG A 195 11.03 1.69 10.82
CA ARG A 195 10.51 0.40 11.32
C ARG A 195 10.12 -0.53 10.18
N ASP A 196 9.46 0.02 9.18
CA ASP A 196 8.77 -0.72 8.12
C ASP A 196 8.52 0.21 6.90
N MET A 197 7.74 -0.25 5.93
CA MET A 197 7.35 0.55 4.77
C MET A 197 6.41 1.70 5.14
N ILE A 198 5.74 1.69 6.31
CA ILE A 198 4.89 2.80 6.75
C ILE A 198 5.74 4.06 6.95
N ASP A 199 6.90 3.92 7.61
CA ASP A 199 7.81 5.04 7.81
C ASP A 199 8.34 5.59 6.47
N LEU A 200 8.72 4.70 5.54
CA LEU A 200 9.23 5.09 4.23
C LEU A 200 8.16 5.72 3.33
N GLN A 201 6.94 5.18 3.34
CA GLN A 201 5.81 5.74 2.62
C GLN A 201 5.44 7.13 3.14
N SER A 202 5.40 7.29 4.46
CA SER A 202 5.13 8.58 5.07
C SER A 202 6.24 9.59 4.77
N PHE A 203 7.50 9.15 4.72
CA PHE A 203 8.59 10.00 4.28
C PHE A 203 8.39 10.49 2.84
N MET A 204 8.10 9.59 1.90
CA MET A 204 7.83 9.99 0.51
C MET A 204 6.61 10.90 0.41
N TRP A 205 5.58 10.65 1.22
CA TRP A 205 4.39 11.48 1.29
C TRP A 205 4.73 12.92 1.72
N VAL A 206 5.44 13.10 2.83
CA VAL A 206 5.80 14.44 3.33
C VAL A 206 6.70 15.23 2.37
N GLN A 207 7.55 14.55 1.58
CA GLN A 207 8.35 15.22 0.55
C GLN A 207 7.54 15.58 -0.71
N GLY A 208 6.59 14.72 -1.07
CA GLY A 208 5.97 14.74 -2.40
C GLY A 208 4.55 15.28 -2.45
N ALA A 209 3.85 15.34 -1.32
CA ALA A 209 2.46 15.75 -1.25
C ALA A 209 2.33 17.29 -1.28
N ALA A 210 1.19 17.78 -1.78
CA ALA A 210 0.95 19.22 -1.89
C ALA A 210 0.70 19.85 -0.50
N GLU A 211 0.17 19.05 0.42
CA GLU A 211 -0.16 19.37 1.80
C GLU A 211 1.06 19.77 2.64
N TYR A 212 2.27 19.41 2.19
CA TYR A 212 3.55 19.73 2.82
C TYR A 212 4.40 20.70 1.99
N GLN A 213 3.81 21.38 1.01
CA GLN A 213 4.46 22.49 0.32
C GLN A 213 4.43 23.74 1.23
N PRO A 214 5.59 24.42 1.40
CA PRO A 214 5.65 25.68 2.15
C PRO A 214 4.91 26.83 1.45
#